data_AF-B1V370-F1
#
_entry.id   AF-B1V370-F1
#
_cell.length_a   1.000
_cell.length_b   1.000
_cell.length_c   1.000
_cell.angle_alpha   90.00
_cell.angle_beta   90.00
_cell.angle_gamma   90.00
#
_symmetry.space_group_name_H-M   'P 1'
#
loop_
_entity.id
_entity.type
_entity.pdbx_description
1 polymer ?
#
loop_
_entity_poly.entity_id
_entity_poly.type
_entity_poly.pdbx_seq_one_letter_code
_entity_poly.pdbx_strand_id
1 'polypeptide(L)'
;MNIFISYKHLEYDVYYVDDISKGLPKVIDYVIWIENKFKNRINYVYKGEQKNEDLSNKNYIYIWEKLKYKIYNTSLTIILISPNMKELYRCERDQWIPWEILYSLKKPLKNGMEINSNAILAIILPNKKNNYDYFSHNKLFRILSKNIKSGYVPMVNWDEFKYNCDYYINKAFKTQKEISNILISTNI
;
A
#
# COMPACT_ATOMS: atom_id res chain seq x y z
N MET A 1 4.94 -15.53 5.95
CA MET A 1 3.96 -14.41 5.88
C MET A 1 3.74 -14.04 4.42
N ASN A 2 2.57 -13.56 4.02
CA ASN A 2 2.33 -13.05 2.66
C ASN A 2 2.07 -11.55 2.71
N ILE A 3 2.73 -10.77 1.84
CA ILE A 3 2.61 -9.31 1.80
C ILE A 3 1.97 -8.87 0.48
N PHE A 4 1.06 -7.91 0.55
CA PHE A 4 0.62 -7.12 -0.59
C PHE A 4 1.34 -5.76 -0.56
N ILE A 5 1.97 -5.33 -1.65
CA ILE A 5 2.60 -4.01 -1.75
C ILE A 5 1.82 -3.18 -2.77
N SER A 6 1.11 -2.18 -2.26
CA SER A 6 0.36 -1.16 -3.02
C SER A 6 1.28 0.02 -3.31
N TYR A 7 1.43 0.37 -4.58
CA TYR A 7 2.29 1.46 -5.03
C TYR A 7 1.86 1.93 -6.43
N LYS A 8 2.27 3.13 -6.81
CA LYS A 8 2.06 3.63 -8.17
C LYS A 8 3.12 3.08 -9.13
N HIS A 9 2.69 2.43 -10.20
CA HIS A 9 3.58 1.95 -11.25
C HIS A 9 4.12 3.12 -12.10
N LEU A 10 5.34 3.00 -12.62
CA LEU A 10 6.03 4.05 -13.40
C LEU A 10 6.12 5.41 -12.70
N GLU A 11 6.23 5.43 -11.37
CA GLU A 11 6.62 6.61 -10.61
C GLU A 11 8.13 6.72 -10.49
N TYR A 12 8.67 7.90 -10.81
CA TYR A 12 10.09 8.19 -10.90
C TYR A 12 10.56 9.33 -9.98
N ASP A 13 9.64 10.07 -9.35
CA ASP A 13 9.98 11.24 -8.54
C ASP A 13 10.43 10.86 -7.12
N VAL A 14 11.19 9.78 -6.98
CA VAL A 14 11.66 9.24 -5.70
C VAL A 14 13.17 9.23 -5.62
N TYR A 15 13.70 9.18 -4.40
CA TYR A 15 15.15 9.08 -4.21
C TYR A 15 15.71 7.72 -4.63
N TYR A 16 17.00 7.69 -4.91
CA TYR A 16 17.77 6.49 -5.24
C TYR A 16 17.79 5.48 -4.07
N VAL A 17 17.67 4.20 -4.39
CA VAL A 17 17.81 3.09 -3.42
C VAL A 17 19.13 2.37 -3.68
N ASP A 18 20.03 2.45 -2.71
CA ASP A 18 21.36 1.82 -2.78
C ASP A 18 21.27 0.32 -3.11
N ASP A 19 22.19 -0.14 -3.96
CA ASP A 19 22.30 -1.52 -4.46
C ASP A 19 21.09 -2.06 -5.27
N ILE A 20 20.03 -1.27 -5.44
CA ILE A 20 18.82 -1.67 -6.18
C ILE A 20 18.61 -0.83 -7.42
N SER A 21 18.64 0.50 -7.28
CA SER A 21 18.32 1.42 -8.38
C SER A 21 19.38 1.32 -9.48
N LYS A 22 18.94 0.92 -10.69
CA LYS A 22 19.78 0.86 -11.90
C LYS A 22 19.37 2.00 -12.84
N GLY A 23 20.06 3.14 -12.71
CA GLY A 23 19.74 4.36 -13.47
C GLY A 23 18.69 5.22 -12.78
N LEU A 24 17.65 5.62 -13.51
CA LEU A 24 16.62 6.51 -13.00
C LEU A 24 15.82 5.81 -11.87
N PRO A 25 15.82 6.36 -10.63
CA PRO A 25 15.10 5.77 -9.50
C PRO A 25 13.62 5.63 -9.76
N LYS A 26 13.03 4.55 -9.24
CA LYS A 26 11.60 4.28 -9.37
C LYS A 26 11.03 3.74 -8.06
N VAL A 27 9.73 3.91 -7.86
CA VAL A 27 9.06 3.31 -6.68
C VAL A 27 9.22 1.79 -6.64
N ILE A 28 9.31 1.12 -7.80
CA ILE A 28 9.57 -0.33 -7.85
C ILE A 28 10.91 -0.72 -7.20
N ASP A 29 11.90 0.18 -7.13
CA ASP A 29 13.17 -0.11 -6.46
C ASP A 29 12.97 -0.33 -4.95
N TYR A 30 12.07 0.43 -4.33
CA TYR A 30 11.67 0.25 -2.93
C TYR A 30 10.93 -1.08 -2.72
N VAL A 31 10.10 -1.48 -3.69
CA VAL A 31 9.42 -2.79 -3.69
C VAL A 31 10.46 -3.92 -3.71
N ILE A 32 11.44 -3.84 -4.61
CA ILE A 32 12.52 -4.84 -4.72
C ILE A 32 13.36 -4.87 -3.44
N TRP A 33 13.64 -3.71 -2.84
CA TRP A 33 14.33 -3.64 -1.56
C TRP A 33 13.57 -4.39 -0.46
N ILE A 34 12.25 -4.17 -0.35
CA ILE A 34 11.39 -4.86 0.62
C ILE A 34 11.41 -6.38 0.35
N GLU A 35 11.29 -6.80 -0.92
CA GLU A 35 11.37 -8.22 -1.31
C GLU A 35 12.70 -8.85 -0.85
N ASN A 36 13.82 -8.19 -1.14
CA ASN A 36 15.15 -8.66 -0.77
C ASN A 36 15.33 -8.70 0.75
N LYS A 37 14.85 -7.67 1.47
CA LYS A 37 14.95 -7.55 2.93
C LYS A 37 14.27 -8.70 3.64
N PHE A 38 13.13 -9.17 3.12
CA PHE A 38 12.29 -10.15 3.79
C PHE A 38 12.20 -11.52 3.07
N LYS A 39 13.08 -11.77 2.09
CA LYS A 39 13.11 -12.99 1.28
C LYS A 39 13.06 -14.31 2.08
N ASN A 40 13.61 -14.33 3.29
CA ASN A 40 13.65 -15.51 4.16
C ASN A 40 12.45 -15.65 5.11
N ARG A 41 11.55 -14.65 5.16
CA ARG A 41 10.40 -14.61 6.10
C ARG A 41 9.04 -14.53 5.38
N ILE A 42 9.06 -14.17 4.10
CA ILE A 42 7.88 -14.03 3.25
C ILE A 42 7.76 -15.24 2.32
N ASN A 43 6.55 -15.80 2.21
CA ASN A 43 6.30 -16.88 1.25
C ASN A 43 6.00 -16.27 -0.12
N TYR A 44 5.14 -15.24 -0.18
CA TYR A 44 4.82 -14.51 -1.41
C TYR A 44 4.67 -13.00 -1.20
N VAL A 45 5.21 -12.22 -2.14
CA VAL A 45 4.96 -10.79 -2.29
C VAL A 45 4.07 -10.56 -3.51
N TYR A 46 2.87 -10.05 -3.26
CA TYR A 46 1.96 -9.60 -4.30
C TYR A 46 2.18 -8.11 -4.56
N LYS A 47 2.38 -7.76 -5.83
CA LYS A 47 2.51 -6.38 -6.28
C LYS A 47 1.15 -5.87 -6.73
N GLY A 48 0.85 -4.62 -6.39
CA GLY A 48 -0.34 -3.90 -6.80
C GLY A 48 -0.37 -3.59 -8.30
N GLU A 49 -0.52 -2.31 -8.66
CA GLU A 49 -0.65 -1.83 -10.04
C GLU A 49 0.35 -2.51 -11.00
N GLN A 50 -0.19 -3.10 -12.06
CA GLN A 50 0.58 -3.62 -13.20
C GLN A 50 0.42 -2.66 -14.38
N LYS A 51 1.44 -2.61 -15.24
CA LYS A 51 1.58 -1.65 -16.33
C LYS A 51 0.30 -1.52 -17.18
N ASN A 52 -0.21 -0.29 -17.31
CA ASN A 52 -1.21 0.17 -18.28
C ASN A 52 -2.62 -0.44 -18.16
N GLU A 53 -3.07 -0.90 -16.98
CA GLU A 53 -4.49 -1.27 -16.81
C GLU A 53 -5.35 -0.05 -16.45
N ASP A 54 -6.11 0.48 -17.42
CA ASP A 54 -7.08 1.56 -17.19
C ASP A 54 -8.37 1.04 -16.52
N LEU A 55 -8.75 1.67 -15.40
CA LEU A 55 -9.94 1.35 -14.62
C LEU A 55 -11.19 2.11 -15.06
N SER A 56 -11.07 3.16 -15.88
CA SER A 56 -12.16 4.12 -16.15
C SER A 56 -13.45 3.47 -16.70
N ASN A 57 -13.30 2.33 -17.40
CA ASN A 57 -14.41 1.56 -17.98
C ASN A 57 -14.63 0.19 -17.29
N LYS A 58 -14.05 -0.03 -16.10
CA LYS A 58 -14.12 -1.31 -15.40
C LYS A 58 -15.17 -1.27 -14.29
N ASN A 59 -15.99 -2.31 -14.21
CA ASN A 59 -16.97 -2.44 -13.14
C ASN A 59 -16.35 -3.03 -11.86
N TYR A 60 -17.05 -2.85 -10.74
CA TYR A 60 -16.64 -3.35 -9.42
C TYR A 60 -16.29 -4.85 -9.42
N ILE A 61 -17.08 -5.68 -10.13
CA ILE A 61 -16.89 -7.13 -10.18
C ILE A 61 -15.56 -7.48 -10.85
N TYR A 62 -15.20 -6.81 -11.95
CA TYR A 62 -13.95 -7.03 -12.65
C TYR A 62 -12.74 -6.68 -11.77
N ILE A 63 -12.79 -5.51 -11.11
CA ILE A 63 -11.74 -5.05 -10.20
C ILE A 63 -11.61 -6.04 -9.03
N TRP A 64 -12.74 -6.52 -8.52
CA TRP A 64 -12.78 -7.51 -7.47
C TRP A 64 -12.11 -8.83 -7.87
N GLU A 65 -12.49 -9.41 -9.01
CA GLU A 65 -11.90 -10.65 -9.52
C GLU A 65 -10.38 -10.57 -9.64
N LYS A 66 -9.85 -9.41 -10.06
CA LYS A 66 -8.40 -9.16 -10.21
C LYS A 66 -7.66 -9.07 -8.88
N LEU A 67 -8.25 -8.43 -7.87
CA LEU A 67 -7.57 -8.12 -6.61
C LEU A 67 -7.82 -9.16 -5.52
N LYS A 68 -9.01 -9.79 -5.49
CA LYS A 68 -9.46 -10.64 -4.37
C LYS A 68 -8.46 -11.73 -4.01
N TYR A 69 -7.95 -12.45 -5.01
CA TYR A 69 -7.08 -13.61 -4.76
C TYR A 69 -5.72 -13.19 -4.20
N LYS A 70 -5.18 -12.07 -4.69
CA LYS A 70 -3.90 -11.52 -4.22
C LYS A 70 -4.03 -11.01 -2.79
N ILE A 71 -5.08 -10.24 -2.49
CA ILE A 71 -5.24 -9.57 -1.20
C ILE A 71 -5.70 -10.57 -0.12
N TYR A 72 -6.65 -11.47 -0.42
CA TYR A 72 -7.14 -12.44 0.56
C TYR A 72 -6.12 -13.49 1.00
N ASN A 73 -5.07 -13.71 0.20
CA ASN A 73 -3.98 -14.58 0.60
C ASN A 73 -2.86 -13.85 1.34
N THR A 74 -3.03 -12.57 1.68
CA THR A 74 -2.04 -11.76 2.40
C THR A 74 -2.50 -11.44 3.81
N SER A 75 -1.54 -11.15 4.69
CA SER A 75 -1.81 -10.75 6.08
C SER A 75 -1.38 -9.32 6.37
N LEU A 76 -0.51 -8.76 5.51
CA LEU A 76 0.04 -7.42 5.62
C LEU A 76 -0.05 -6.73 4.26
N THR A 77 -0.60 -5.52 4.25
CA THR A 77 -0.58 -4.60 3.11
C THR A 77 0.37 -3.45 3.42
N ILE A 78 1.39 -3.26 2.59
CA ILE A 78 2.30 -2.11 2.64
C ILE A 78 1.88 -1.14 1.54
N ILE A 79 1.66 0.12 1.89
CA ILE A 79 1.32 1.19 0.95
C ILE A 79 2.54 2.11 0.83
N LEU A 80 3.10 2.22 -0.37
CA LEU A 80 4.18 3.14 -0.67
C LEU A 80 3.60 4.48 -1.12
N ILE A 81 3.81 5.51 -0.31
CA ILE A 81 3.39 6.89 -0.59
C ILE A 81 4.54 7.58 -1.31
N SER A 82 4.35 7.89 -2.59
CA SER A 82 5.28 8.63 -3.45
C SER A 82 4.70 9.99 -3.86
N PRO A 83 5.51 10.93 -4.38
CA PRO A 83 5.03 12.28 -4.70
C PRO A 83 3.82 12.36 -5.63
N ASN A 84 3.77 11.52 -6.67
CA ASN A 84 2.68 11.51 -7.65
C ASN A 84 1.81 10.25 -7.53
N MET A 85 1.72 9.63 -6.34
CA MET A 85 0.92 8.41 -6.12
C MET A 85 -0.54 8.56 -6.51
N LYS A 86 -1.09 9.79 -6.41
CA LYS A 86 -2.47 10.14 -6.75
C LYS A 86 -2.48 11.06 -7.96
N GLU A 87 -3.21 10.66 -8.99
CA GLU A 87 -3.46 11.49 -10.17
C GLU A 87 -4.57 12.48 -9.84
N LEU A 88 -4.21 13.77 -9.67
CA LEU A 88 -5.14 14.80 -9.19
C LEU A 88 -6.29 15.09 -10.17
N TYR A 89 -6.09 14.81 -11.46
CA TYR A 89 -7.09 15.04 -12.51
C TYR A 89 -7.93 13.79 -12.84
N ARG A 90 -7.80 12.72 -12.05
CA ARG A 90 -8.61 11.50 -12.18
C ARG A 90 -9.37 11.22 -10.91
N CYS A 91 -10.56 10.64 -11.04
CA CYS A 91 -11.33 10.21 -9.88
C CYS A 91 -10.56 9.12 -9.11
N GLU A 92 -10.75 9.03 -7.79
CA GLU A 92 -10.12 7.98 -6.98
C GLU A 92 -10.59 6.59 -7.41
N ARG A 93 -11.86 6.46 -7.81
CA ARG A 93 -12.44 5.21 -8.32
C ARG A 93 -11.76 4.68 -9.60
N ASP A 94 -11.10 5.55 -10.36
CA ASP A 94 -10.43 5.19 -11.61
C ASP A 94 -8.93 4.89 -11.40
N GLN A 95 -8.49 4.76 -10.14
CA GLN A 95 -7.11 4.49 -9.74
C GLN A 95 -7.05 3.22 -8.86
N TRP A 96 -6.01 2.40 -9.03
CA TRP A 96 -5.92 1.08 -8.38
C TRP A 96 -5.77 1.14 -6.85
N ILE A 97 -4.94 2.06 -6.35
CA ILE A 97 -4.54 2.13 -4.93
C ILE A 97 -5.76 2.23 -3.98
N PRO A 98 -6.77 3.09 -4.21
CA PRO A 98 -7.99 3.10 -3.40
C PRO A 98 -8.69 1.75 -3.27
N TRP A 99 -8.78 0.97 -4.36
CA TRP A 99 -9.37 -0.36 -4.36
C TRP A 99 -8.51 -1.36 -3.58
N GLU A 100 -7.19 -1.30 -3.75
CA GLU A 100 -6.25 -2.14 -3.00
C GLU A 100 -6.35 -1.91 -1.49
N ILE A 101 -6.50 -0.65 -1.07
CA ILE A 101 -6.72 -0.29 0.33
C ILE A 101 -8.09 -0.79 0.80
N LEU A 102 -9.15 -0.53 0.02
CA LEU A 102 -10.50 -0.97 0.35
C LEU A 102 -10.56 -2.47 0.62
N TYR A 103 -9.97 -3.26 -0.27
CA TYR A 103 -9.99 -4.70 -0.16
C TYR A 103 -9.07 -5.23 0.95
N SER A 104 -7.98 -4.52 1.27
CA SER A 104 -7.14 -4.83 2.43
C SER A 104 -7.86 -4.56 3.76
N LEU A 105 -8.79 -3.61 3.78
CA LEU A 105 -9.60 -3.26 4.94
C LEU A 105 -10.84 -4.16 5.12
N LYS A 106 -11.32 -4.81 4.06
CA LYS A 106 -12.45 -5.73 4.15
C LYS A 106 -12.06 -6.99 4.89
N LYS A 107 -12.98 -7.48 5.73
CA LYS A 107 -12.89 -8.81 6.33
C LYS A 107 -13.39 -9.86 5.33
N PRO A 108 -12.53 -10.76 4.83
CA PRO A 108 -12.96 -11.85 3.98
C PRO A 108 -13.87 -12.82 4.72
N LEU A 109 -14.76 -13.48 3.98
CA LEU A 109 -15.29 -14.77 4.40
C LEU A 109 -14.40 -15.88 3.83
N LYS A 110 -13.94 -16.80 4.67
CA LYS A 110 -13.26 -18.04 4.26
C LYS A 110 -14.01 -19.21 4.86
N ASN A 111 -14.51 -20.11 4.02
CA ASN A 111 -15.35 -21.24 4.42
C ASN A 111 -16.54 -20.85 5.31
N GLY A 112 -17.17 -19.69 5.04
CA GLY A 112 -18.29 -19.17 5.81
C GLY A 112 -17.93 -18.45 7.12
N MET A 113 -16.64 -18.42 7.51
CA MET A 113 -16.17 -17.68 8.68
C MET A 113 -15.51 -16.36 8.29
N GLU A 114 -15.83 -15.30 9.03
CA GLU A 114 -15.19 -13.99 8.87
C GLU A 114 -13.75 -14.05 9.40
N ILE A 115 -12.78 -13.71 8.55
CA ILE A 115 -11.37 -13.59 8.92
C ILE A 115 -11.04 -12.11 9.12
N ASN A 116 -10.03 -11.84 9.94
CA ASN A 116 -9.47 -10.50 10.09
C ASN A 116 -9.07 -9.90 8.72
N SER A 117 -9.29 -8.59 8.57
CA SER A 117 -8.73 -7.77 7.50
C SER A 117 -7.20 -7.80 7.53
N ASN A 118 -6.51 -7.23 6.55
CA ASN A 118 -5.05 -7.14 6.60
C ASN A 118 -4.61 -6.11 7.64
N ALA A 119 -3.44 -6.35 8.25
CA ALA A 119 -2.66 -5.26 8.82
C ALA A 119 -2.23 -4.31 7.70
N ILE A 120 -2.23 -3.00 7.93
CA ILE A 120 -1.85 -2.02 6.90
C ILE A 120 -0.76 -1.11 7.45
N LEU A 121 0.33 -0.93 6.69
CA LEU A 121 1.42 -0.02 6.99
C LEU A 121 1.62 0.97 5.84
N ALA A 122 1.59 2.26 6.13
CA ALA A 122 1.92 3.30 5.16
C ALA A 122 3.40 3.72 5.30
N ILE A 123 4.15 3.68 4.20
CA ILE A 123 5.55 4.08 4.16
C ILE A 123 5.68 5.28 3.22
N ILE A 124 6.10 6.42 3.75
CA ILE A 124 6.37 7.62 2.95
C ILE A 124 7.76 7.49 2.35
N LEU A 125 7.85 7.60 1.03
CA LEU A 125 9.12 7.55 0.29
C LEU A 125 9.72 8.95 0.17
N PRO A 126 11.06 9.10 0.19
CA PRO A 126 11.68 10.38 -0.08
C PRO A 126 11.48 10.75 -1.56
N ASN A 127 11.28 12.04 -1.83
CA ASN A 127 11.27 12.54 -3.21
C ASN A 127 12.68 12.49 -3.82
N LYS A 128 12.82 12.83 -5.10
CA LYS A 128 14.13 12.86 -5.79
C LYS A 128 15.21 13.75 -5.15
N LYS A 129 14.83 14.65 -4.23
CA LYS A 129 15.74 15.53 -3.46
C LYS A 129 16.08 14.96 -2.07
N ASN A 130 15.75 13.70 -1.80
CA ASN A 130 15.94 13.02 -0.53
C ASN A 130 15.21 13.70 0.66
N ASN A 131 14.00 14.21 0.44
CA ASN A 131 13.21 14.81 1.51
C ASN A 131 11.72 14.42 1.39
N TYR A 132 10.93 14.87 2.36
CA TYR A 132 9.51 14.51 2.50
C TYR A 132 8.58 15.75 2.40
N ASP A 133 9.09 16.89 1.90
CA ASP A 133 8.36 18.17 1.87
C ASP A 133 7.06 18.15 1.04
N TYR A 134 6.98 17.21 0.10
CA TYR A 134 5.81 17.02 -0.76
C TYR A 134 4.61 16.46 0.01
N PHE A 135 4.84 15.75 1.12
CA PHE A 135 3.83 14.98 1.81
C PHE A 135 2.80 15.89 2.48
N SER A 136 1.53 15.62 2.19
CA SER A 136 0.40 16.27 2.84
C SER A 136 -0.80 15.33 2.85
N HIS A 137 -1.54 15.32 3.97
CA HIS A 137 -2.75 14.50 4.12
C HIS A 137 -3.81 14.78 3.05
N ASN A 138 -3.81 15.97 2.44
CA ASN A 138 -4.74 16.36 1.38
C ASN A 138 -4.37 15.75 0.01
N LYS A 139 -3.11 15.34 -0.17
CA LYS A 139 -2.63 14.68 -1.39
C LYS A 139 -2.84 13.16 -1.38
N LEU A 140 -3.25 12.60 -0.24
CA LEU A 140 -3.56 11.17 -0.13
C LEU A 140 -4.93 10.84 -0.73
N PHE A 141 -5.13 9.56 -1.04
CA PHE A 141 -6.47 9.04 -1.29
C PHE A 141 -7.33 9.18 -0.03
N ARG A 142 -8.61 9.52 -0.19
CA ARG A 142 -9.50 9.80 0.95
C ARG A 142 -9.61 8.61 1.89
N ILE A 143 -9.66 7.38 1.36
CA ILE A 143 -9.70 6.15 2.16
C ILE A 143 -8.43 5.96 3.00
N LEU A 144 -7.25 6.28 2.46
CA LEU A 144 -5.99 6.21 3.19
C LEU A 144 -5.93 7.26 4.30
N SER A 145 -6.22 8.52 3.96
CA SER A 145 -6.20 9.65 4.90
C SER A 145 -7.13 9.41 6.10
N LYS A 146 -8.33 8.85 5.87
CA LYS A 146 -9.27 8.49 6.95
C LYS A 146 -8.72 7.41 7.88
N ASN A 147 -8.12 6.35 7.34
CA ASN A 147 -7.65 5.23 8.15
C ASN A 147 -6.29 5.49 8.83
N ILE A 148 -5.52 6.47 8.35
CA ILE A 148 -4.39 7.05 9.11
C ILE A 148 -4.92 7.85 10.30
N LYS A 149 -5.90 8.74 10.07
CA LYS A 149 -6.50 9.58 11.13
C LYS A 149 -7.22 8.78 12.22
N SER A 150 -7.79 7.62 11.89
CA SER A 150 -8.39 6.72 12.88
C SER A 150 -7.37 5.93 13.72
N GLY A 151 -6.09 5.97 13.35
CA GLY A 151 -5.02 5.19 13.98
C GLY A 151 -4.87 3.76 13.45
N TYR A 152 -5.76 3.30 12.56
CA TYR A 152 -5.69 1.94 12.02
C TYR A 152 -4.42 1.70 11.20
N VAL A 153 -4.04 2.68 10.38
CA VAL A 153 -2.86 2.63 9.51
C VAL A 153 -1.70 3.41 10.16
N PRO A 154 -0.74 2.75 10.82
CA PRO A 154 0.51 3.40 11.18
C PRO A 154 1.24 3.89 9.93
N MET A 155 1.92 5.02 10.08
CA MET A 155 2.68 5.67 9.04
C MET A 155 4.12 5.90 9.49
N VAL A 156 5.06 5.76 8.56
CA VAL A 156 6.50 5.88 8.82
C VAL A 156 7.24 6.42 7.59
N ASN A 157 8.30 7.20 7.80
CA ASN A 157 9.21 7.60 6.72
C ASN A 157 10.15 6.45 6.34
N TRP A 158 10.51 6.33 5.07
CA TRP A 158 11.42 5.30 4.57
C TRP A 158 12.72 5.21 5.37
N ASP A 159 13.30 6.35 5.73
CA ASP A 159 14.58 6.39 6.46
C ASP A 159 14.49 5.80 7.87
N GLU A 160 13.33 5.85 8.52
CA GLU A 160 13.12 5.15 9.79
C GLU A 160 12.79 3.67 9.56
N PHE A 161 11.94 3.39 8.56
CA PHE A 161 11.48 2.04 8.26
C PHE A 161 12.63 1.11 7.88
N LYS A 162 13.57 1.56 7.04
CA LYS A 162 14.66 0.72 6.51
C LYS A 162 15.57 0.15 7.60
N TYR A 163 15.66 0.83 8.74
CA TYR A 163 16.41 0.36 9.92
C TYR A 163 15.54 -0.35 10.97
N ASN A 164 14.24 -0.04 11.05
CA ASN A 164 13.34 -0.54 12.10
C ASN A 164 12.14 -1.34 11.55
N CYS A 165 12.36 -2.06 10.47
CA CYS A 165 11.35 -2.85 9.74
C CYS A 165 10.38 -3.63 10.65
N ASP A 166 10.93 -4.47 11.53
CA ASP A 166 10.14 -5.37 12.37
C ASP A 166 9.27 -4.61 13.39
N TYR A 167 9.76 -3.47 13.90
CA TYR A 167 8.99 -2.62 14.80
C TYR A 167 7.71 -2.08 14.13
N TYR A 168 7.84 -1.52 12.93
CA TYR A 168 6.69 -0.93 12.22
C TYR A 168 5.73 -1.99 11.69
N ILE A 169 6.23 -3.16 11.27
CA ILE A 169 5.39 -4.30 10.90
C ILE A 169 4.58 -4.79 12.12
N ASN A 170 5.24 -4.99 13.26
CA ASN A 170 4.56 -5.41 14.49
C ASN A 170 3.55 -4.36 14.96
N LYS A 171 3.87 -3.06 14.81
CA LYS A 171 2.94 -1.96 15.08
C LYS A 171 1.68 -2.06 14.22
N ALA A 172 1.80 -2.37 12.93
CA ALA A 172 0.66 -2.55 12.04
C ALA A 172 -0.22 -3.75 12.43
N PHE A 173 0.38 -4.87 12.83
CA PHE A 173 -0.38 -6.02 13.36
C PHE A 173 -1.04 -5.73 14.70
N LYS A 174 -0.42 -4.89 15.53
CA LYS A 174 -1.00 -4.44 16.80
C LYS A 174 -2.23 -3.57 16.57
N THR A 175 -2.12 -2.53 15.73
CA THR A 175 -3.25 -1.62 15.44
C THR A 175 -4.42 -2.35 14.79
N GLN A 176 -4.16 -3.30 13.89
CA GLN A 176 -5.17 -4.17 13.28
C GLN A 176 -6.01 -4.93 14.32
N LYS A 177 -5.41 -5.39 15.41
CA LYS A 177 -6.09 -6.15 16.47
C LYS A 177 -6.83 -5.25 17.46
N GLU A 178 -6.26 -4.08 17.76
CA GLU A 178 -6.78 -3.17 18.80
C GLU A 178 -7.88 -2.25 18.27
N ILE A 179 -7.88 -1.93 16.97
CA ILE A 179 -8.81 -0.97 16.37
C ILE A 179 -9.89 -1.70 15.59
N SER A 180 -11.08 -1.78 16.19
CA SER A 180 -12.27 -2.37 15.57
C SER A 180 -12.98 -1.43 14.58
N ASN A 181 -12.75 -0.11 14.69
CA ASN A 181 -13.42 0.92 13.89
C ASN A 181 -12.71 1.15 12.55
N ILE A 182 -12.85 0.20 11.63
CA ILE A 182 -12.38 0.35 10.25
C ILE A 182 -13.32 1.28 9.47
N LEU A 183 -12.79 2.36 8.89
CA LEU A 183 -13.59 3.32 8.13
C LEU A 183 -13.63 2.92 6.64
N ILE A 184 -14.54 1.99 6.33
CA ILE A 184 -14.86 1.57 4.96
C ILE A 184 -15.85 2.56 4.35
N SER A 185 -15.36 3.61 3.68
CA SER A 185 -16.24 4.45 2.85
C SER A 185 -16.45 3.75 1.51
N THR A 186 -17.67 3.30 1.21
CA THR A 186 -18.03 2.68 -0.07
C THR A 186 -18.00 3.66 -1.25
N ASN A 187 -18.13 4.96 -1.01
CA ASN A 187 -18.03 5.99 -2.05
C ASN A 187 -16.57 6.28 -2.39
N ILE A 188 -15.87 5.40 -3.12
CA ILE A 188 -14.58 5.71 -3.78
C ILE A 188 -14.86 6.47 -5.07
#